data_AF-A0A3B9T7M2-F1
#
_entry.id   AF-A0A3B9T7M2-F1
#
_cell.length_a   1.000
_cell.length_b   1.000
_cell.length_c   1.000
_cell.angle_alpha   90.00
_cell.angle_beta   90.00
_cell.angle_gamma   90.00
#
_symmetry.space_group_name_H-M   'P 1'
#
loop_
_entity.id
_entity.type
_entity.pdbx_description
1 polymer ?
#
loop_
_entity_poly.entity_id
_entity_poly.type
_entity_poly.pdbx_seq_one_letter_code
_entity_poly.pdbx_strand_id
1 'polypeptide(L)'
;MIKWFFQHQWKQETRSSIWQKNVAMNILIGFFMLIMLMYLITLGVFLEKILESVAKNVPAEISIAKIFIYYALFSFIARFLLQSLPAMEIVPYLHLRIKRSAIGWFMLFKSLTSFFNFMPIFLFLPFALGYMTDVFGGFQAFVWFASIFFFDLTINFKLIYFKRKFTLNPKFILLFIFGLALVFALDKYEIFSISNISLWYFNQLHNQWLWV
;
A
#
# COMPACT_ATOMS: atom_id res chain seq x y z
N MET A 1 -2.85 -20.41 18.48
CA MET A 1 -4.06 -19.57 18.33
C MET A 1 -4.21 -19.00 16.91
N ILE A 2 -3.19 -18.35 16.35
CA ILE A 2 -3.22 -17.78 14.99
C ILE A 2 -3.64 -18.80 13.91
N LYS A 3 -3.15 -20.05 13.99
CA LYS A 3 -3.56 -21.16 13.12
C LYS A 3 -5.08 -21.38 13.07
N TRP A 4 -5.77 -21.29 14.21
CA TRP A 4 -7.22 -21.46 14.29
C TRP A 4 -7.96 -20.32 13.60
N PHE A 5 -7.45 -19.08 13.74
CA PHE A 5 -8.02 -17.93 13.05
C PHE A 5 -7.93 -18.05 11.52
N PHE A 6 -6.77 -18.44 10.99
CA PHE A 6 -6.61 -18.71 9.56
C PHE A 6 -7.53 -19.84 9.07
N GLN A 7 -7.67 -20.91 9.87
CA GLN A 7 -8.58 -22.00 9.53
C GLN A 7 -10.05 -21.54 9.49
N HIS A 8 -10.47 -20.69 10.43
CA HIS A 8 -11.82 -20.12 10.42
C HIS A 8 -12.05 -19.21 9.22
N GLN A 9 -11.07 -18.37 8.85
CA GLN A 9 -11.16 -17.54 7.65
C GLN A 9 -11.32 -18.38 6.39
N TRP A 10 -10.47 -19.38 6.21
CA TRP A 10 -10.57 -20.27 5.05
C TRP A 10 -11.96 -20.93 4.97
N LYS A 11 -12.48 -21.41 6.10
CA LYS A 11 -13.84 -21.97 6.19
C LYS A 11 -14.93 -20.93 5.91
N GLN A 12 -14.75 -19.69 6.34
CA GLN A 12 -15.70 -18.60 6.10
C GLN A 12 -15.75 -18.23 4.61
N GLU A 13 -14.60 -18.05 3.97
CA GLU A 13 -14.51 -17.67 2.54
C GLU A 13 -15.07 -18.77 1.63
N THR A 14 -14.70 -20.04 1.89
CA THR A 14 -15.19 -21.21 1.12
C THR A 14 -16.68 -21.50 1.32
N ARG A 15 -17.26 -21.08 2.45
CA ARG A 15 -18.70 -21.21 2.75
C ARG A 15 -19.50 -19.96 2.42
N SER A 16 -18.85 -18.90 1.94
CA SER A 16 -19.55 -17.67 1.60
C SER A 16 -20.51 -17.91 0.44
N SER A 17 -21.70 -17.29 0.52
CA SER A 17 -22.72 -17.36 -0.54
C SER A 17 -22.19 -16.89 -1.89
N ILE A 18 -21.20 -16.00 -1.91
CA ILE A 18 -20.59 -15.47 -3.13
C ILE A 18 -19.74 -16.54 -3.80
N TRP A 19 -18.92 -17.27 -3.03
CA TRP A 19 -18.18 -18.40 -3.58
C TRP A 19 -19.17 -19.48 -4.07
N GLN A 20 -20.07 -19.95 -3.20
CA GLN A 20 -20.84 -21.15 -3.51
C GLN A 20 -21.96 -20.97 -4.55
N LYS A 21 -22.62 -19.80 -4.65
CA LYS A 21 -23.79 -19.64 -5.54
C LYS A 21 -23.48 -19.18 -6.96
N ASN A 22 -22.40 -18.42 -7.18
CA ASN A 22 -22.17 -17.76 -8.48
C ASN A 22 -20.78 -18.06 -9.04
N VAL A 23 -20.55 -19.30 -9.49
CA VAL A 23 -19.30 -19.69 -10.19
C VAL A 23 -19.00 -18.75 -11.36
N ALA A 24 -20.00 -18.36 -12.15
CA ALA A 24 -19.86 -17.39 -13.24
C ALA A 24 -19.34 -16.02 -12.75
N MET A 25 -19.85 -15.53 -11.62
CA MET A 25 -19.39 -14.27 -11.03
C MET A 25 -17.94 -14.37 -10.53
N ASN A 26 -17.55 -15.51 -9.95
CA ASN A 26 -16.18 -15.71 -9.48
C ASN A 26 -15.18 -15.81 -10.63
N ILE A 27 -15.57 -16.46 -11.74
CA ILE A 27 -14.77 -16.48 -12.97
C ILE A 27 -14.61 -15.06 -13.50
N LEU A 28 -15.69 -14.27 -13.54
CA LEU A 28 -15.66 -12.88 -13.99
C LEU A 28 -14.76 -12.00 -13.10
N ILE A 29 -14.90 -12.10 -11.77
CA ILE A 29 -14.04 -11.37 -10.81
C ILE A 29 -12.57 -11.79 -10.98
N GLY A 30 -12.30 -13.09 -11.10
CA GLY A 30 -10.95 -13.62 -11.33
C GLY A 30 -10.33 -13.12 -12.63
N PHE A 31 -11.12 -13.06 -13.70
CA PHE A 31 -10.72 -12.53 -15.00
C PHE A 31 -10.34 -11.04 -14.91
N PHE A 32 -11.18 -10.21 -14.28
CA PHE A 32 -10.85 -8.79 -14.07
C PHE A 32 -9.62 -8.60 -13.17
N MET A 33 -9.47 -9.43 -12.14
CA MET A 33 -8.29 -9.40 -11.28
C MET A 33 -7.02 -9.72 -12.08
N LEU A 34 -7.05 -10.74 -12.94
CA LEU A 34 -5.92 -11.11 -13.79
C LEU A 34 -5.57 -9.99 -14.77
N ILE A 35 -6.56 -9.37 -15.42
CA ILE A 35 -6.37 -8.21 -16.29
C ILE A 35 -5.69 -7.06 -15.52
N MET A 36 -6.19 -6.73 -14.32
CA MET A 36 -5.60 -5.68 -13.48
C MET A 36 -4.14 -6.00 -13.13
N LEU A 37 -3.82 -7.25 -12.79
CA LEU A 37 -2.45 -7.68 -12.51
C LEU A 37 -1.54 -7.51 -13.73
N MET A 38 -2.01 -7.90 -14.93
CA MET A 38 -1.27 -7.72 -16.18
C MET A 38 -0.97 -6.24 -16.46
N TYR A 39 -1.95 -5.36 -16.25
CA TYR A 39 -1.75 -3.92 -16.39
C TYR A 39 -0.75 -3.37 -15.38
N LEU A 40 -0.80 -3.79 -14.11
CA LEU A 40 0.15 -3.34 -13.09
C LEU A 40 1.59 -3.75 -13.43
N ILE A 41 1.79 -4.99 -13.88
CA ILE A 41 3.11 -5.48 -14.31
C ILE A 41 3.60 -4.69 -15.51
N THR A 42 2.74 -4.48 -16.51
CA THR A 42 3.07 -3.74 -17.72
C THR A 42 3.44 -2.29 -17.38
N LEU A 43 2.65 -1.63 -16.52
CA LEU A 43 2.98 -0.29 -16.01
C LEU A 43 4.33 -0.28 -15.29
N GLY A 44 4.63 -1.30 -14.50
CA GLY A 44 5.91 -1.42 -13.81
C GLY A 44 7.11 -1.58 -14.74
N VAL A 45 6.98 -2.40 -15.79
CA VAL A 45 8.03 -2.58 -16.82
C VAL A 45 8.25 -1.28 -17.62
N PHE A 46 7.18 -0.59 -17.99
CA PHE A 46 7.25 0.66 -18.77
C PHE A 46 7.39 1.92 -17.90
N LEU A 47 7.56 1.77 -16.59
CA LEU A 47 7.55 2.89 -15.66
C LEU A 47 8.68 3.89 -15.96
N GLU A 48 9.85 3.41 -16.36
CA GLU A 48 10.98 4.23 -16.83
C GLU A 48 10.55 5.19 -17.94
N LYS A 49 10.03 4.65 -19.06
CA LYS A 49 9.59 5.44 -20.21
C LYS A 49 8.50 6.44 -19.86
N ILE A 50 7.58 6.03 -18.98
CA ILE A 50 6.52 6.92 -18.49
C ILE A 50 7.14 8.09 -17.71
N LEU A 51 8.06 7.82 -16.80
CA LEU A 51 8.72 8.85 -15.98
C LEU A 51 9.54 9.81 -16.83
N GLU A 52 10.31 9.29 -17.79
CA GLU A 52 11.09 10.12 -18.73
C GLU A 52 10.21 10.98 -19.64
N SER A 53 9.03 10.48 -20.03
CA SER A 53 8.08 11.23 -20.85
C SER A 53 7.43 12.41 -20.09
N VAL A 54 7.22 12.24 -18.78
CA VAL A 54 6.61 13.25 -17.91
C VAL A 54 7.64 14.29 -17.47
N ALA A 55 8.84 13.85 -17.08
CA ALA A 55 9.91 14.70 -16.62
C ALA A 55 11.05 14.72 -17.66
N LYS A 56 10.88 15.54 -18.70
CA LYS A 56 11.90 15.70 -19.75
C LYS A 56 13.26 16.04 -19.14
N ASN A 57 14.30 15.29 -19.53
CA ASN A 57 15.69 15.44 -19.08
C ASN A 57 15.94 15.17 -17.58
N VAL A 58 15.03 14.48 -16.87
CA VAL A 58 15.26 14.04 -15.50
C VAL A 58 15.36 12.51 -15.49
N PRO A 59 16.44 11.92 -14.94
CA PRO A 59 16.55 10.48 -14.76
C PRO A 59 15.33 9.87 -14.04
N ALA A 60 14.95 8.65 -14.41
CA ALA A 60 13.70 8.05 -13.93
C ALA A 60 13.75 7.80 -12.41
N GLU A 61 14.92 7.51 -11.83
CA GLU A 61 15.15 7.33 -10.40
C GLU A 61 14.87 8.61 -9.58
N ILE A 62 15.22 9.77 -10.11
CA ILE A 62 14.97 11.06 -9.45
C ILE A 62 13.48 11.41 -9.58
N SER A 63 12.89 11.14 -10.74
CA SER A 63 11.47 11.40 -11.01
C SER A 63 10.56 10.56 -10.10
N ILE A 64 10.84 9.25 -9.98
CA ILE A 64 10.07 8.38 -9.08
C ILE A 64 10.25 8.79 -7.62
N ALA A 65 11.48 9.16 -7.21
CA ALA A 65 11.75 9.59 -5.85
C ALA A 65 10.94 10.82 -5.45
N LYS A 66 10.75 11.80 -6.36
CA LYS A 66 9.92 12.98 -6.13
C LYS A 66 8.43 12.64 -6.07
N ILE A 67 7.95 11.78 -6.98
CA ILE A 67 6.53 11.47 -7.13
C ILE A 67 6.04 10.48 -6.05
N PHE A 68 6.93 9.68 -5.47
CA PHE A 68 6.58 8.60 -4.54
C PHE A 68 5.72 9.05 -3.35
N ILE A 69 5.95 10.23 -2.79
CA ILE A 69 5.14 10.74 -1.67
C ILE A 69 3.68 11.02 -2.06
N TYR A 70 3.43 11.47 -3.28
CA TYR A 70 2.07 11.62 -3.80
C TYR A 70 1.43 10.27 -4.07
N TYR A 71 2.21 9.30 -4.59
CA TYR A 71 1.77 7.91 -4.71
C TYR A 71 1.37 7.34 -3.34
N ALA A 72 2.17 7.55 -2.31
CA ALA A 72 1.91 7.09 -0.95
C ALA A 72 0.64 7.71 -0.36
N LEU A 73 0.45 9.02 -0.57
CA LEU A 73 -0.77 9.72 -0.14
C LEU A 73 -2.00 9.18 -0.87
N PHE A 74 -1.91 9.02 -2.19
CA PHE A 74 -2.98 8.45 -2.99
C PHE A 74 -3.29 7.01 -2.57
N SER A 75 -2.28 6.17 -2.35
CA SER A 75 -2.42 4.81 -1.82
C SER A 75 -3.16 4.82 -0.48
N PHE A 76 -2.80 5.72 0.44
CA PHE A 76 -3.49 5.87 1.72
C PHE A 76 -4.97 6.22 1.54
N ILE A 77 -5.30 7.22 0.70
CA ILE A 77 -6.68 7.66 0.46
C ILE A 77 -7.49 6.56 -0.25
N ALA A 78 -6.93 5.96 -1.29
CA ALA A 78 -7.60 4.90 -2.05
C ALA A 78 -7.92 3.70 -1.16
N ARG A 79 -6.96 3.24 -0.35
CA ARG A 79 -7.21 2.20 0.67
C ARG A 79 -8.21 2.68 1.71
N PHE A 80 -8.17 3.95 2.10
CA PHE A 80 -9.10 4.50 3.08
C PHE A 80 -10.54 4.40 2.59
N LEU A 81 -10.79 4.57 1.30
CA LEU A 81 -12.12 4.47 0.71
C LEU A 81 -12.50 3.02 0.40
N LEU A 82 -11.60 2.26 -0.23
CA LEU A 82 -11.93 0.97 -0.86
C LEU A 82 -11.68 -0.25 0.05
N GLN A 83 -10.71 -0.21 0.95
CA GLN A 83 -10.32 -1.38 1.75
C GLN A 83 -11.22 -1.54 2.99
N SER A 84 -12.09 -2.53 3.07
CA SER A 84 -12.92 -2.72 4.27
C SER A 84 -12.09 -3.04 5.53
N LEU A 85 -12.51 -2.52 6.69
CA LEU A 85 -11.91 -2.91 7.97
C LEU A 85 -12.31 -4.35 8.31
N PRO A 86 -11.39 -5.18 8.85
CA PRO A 86 -11.74 -6.52 9.31
C PRO A 86 -12.52 -6.53 10.64
N ALA A 87 -13.04 -5.37 11.08
CA ALA A 87 -13.68 -5.21 12.38
C ALA A 87 -14.96 -6.03 12.53
N MET A 88 -15.75 -6.21 11.46
CA MET A 88 -16.98 -7.02 11.50
C MET A 88 -16.70 -8.50 11.79
N GLU A 89 -15.53 -9.01 11.41
CA GLU A 89 -15.16 -10.42 11.62
C GLU A 89 -14.66 -10.72 13.03
N ILE A 90 -14.37 -9.68 13.81
CA ILE A 90 -13.87 -9.83 15.17
C ILE A 90 -15.01 -10.00 16.17
N VAL A 91 -16.21 -9.50 15.82
CA VAL A 91 -17.38 -9.50 16.70
C VAL A 91 -17.68 -10.89 17.28
N PRO A 92 -17.63 -11.99 16.52
CA PRO A 92 -17.83 -13.35 17.06
C PRO A 92 -16.74 -13.79 18.05
N TYR A 93 -15.57 -13.16 18.08
CA TYR A 93 -14.50 -13.51 19.01
C TYR A 93 -14.51 -12.67 20.30
N LEU A 94 -15.30 -11.58 20.36
CA LEU A 94 -15.28 -10.65 21.50
C LEU A 94 -15.87 -11.25 22.78
N HIS A 95 -16.82 -12.19 22.68
CA HIS A 95 -17.43 -12.85 23.83
C HIS A 95 -16.60 -14.04 24.35
N LEU A 96 -15.60 -14.49 23.59
CA LEU A 96 -14.71 -15.57 23.99
C LEU A 96 -13.59 -15.01 24.89
N ARG A 97 -13.07 -15.86 25.79
CA ARG A 97 -11.95 -15.50 26.70
C ARG A 97 -10.61 -15.45 25.96
N ILE A 98 -10.52 -14.67 24.88
CA ILE A 98 -9.31 -14.48 24.07
C ILE A 98 -8.65 -13.16 24.46
N LYS A 99 -7.31 -13.16 24.59
CA LYS A 99 -6.55 -11.94 24.89
C LYS A 99 -6.76 -10.91 23.78
N ARG A 100 -7.01 -9.64 24.16
CA ARG A 100 -7.18 -8.52 23.22
C ARG A 100 -5.99 -8.36 22.26
N SER A 101 -4.77 -8.66 22.73
CA SER A 101 -3.56 -8.63 21.91
C SER A 101 -3.59 -9.67 20.78
N ALA A 102 -4.12 -10.87 21.02
CA ALA A 102 -4.22 -11.91 20.01
C ALA A 102 -5.19 -11.53 18.89
N ILE A 103 -6.29 -10.84 19.24
CA ILE A 103 -7.25 -10.27 18.28
C ILE A 103 -6.58 -9.15 17.47
N GLY A 104 -5.82 -8.28 18.12
CA GLY A 104 -5.07 -7.21 17.45
C GLY A 104 -4.07 -7.76 16.42
N TRP A 105 -3.26 -8.75 16.81
CA TRP A 105 -2.35 -9.43 15.88
C TRP A 105 -3.08 -10.09 14.72
N PHE A 106 -4.21 -10.75 14.98
CA PHE A 106 -5.03 -11.33 13.93
C PHE A 106 -5.51 -10.29 12.90
N MET A 107 -5.96 -9.11 13.35
CA MET A 107 -6.34 -8.02 12.44
C MET A 107 -5.19 -7.58 11.54
N LEU A 108 -3.99 -7.43 12.11
CA LEU A 108 -2.79 -7.01 11.39
C LEU A 108 -2.36 -8.06 10.37
N PHE A 109 -2.35 -9.35 10.75
CA PHE A 109 -2.03 -10.42 9.80
C PHE A 109 -3.09 -10.55 8.71
N LYS A 110 -4.36 -10.32 9.02
CA LYS A 110 -5.41 -10.31 8.00
C LYS A 110 -5.23 -9.16 7.02
N SER A 111 -4.85 -7.98 7.49
CA SER A 111 -4.69 -6.83 6.60
C SER A 111 -3.57 -7.01 5.58
N LEU A 112 -2.60 -7.91 5.85
CA LEU A 112 -1.53 -8.29 4.93
C LEU A 112 -2.05 -9.01 3.68
N THR A 113 -3.15 -9.76 3.77
CA THR A 113 -3.72 -10.49 2.62
C THR A 113 -4.60 -9.61 1.71
N SER A 114 -4.67 -8.31 1.98
CA SER A 114 -5.41 -7.37 1.13
C SER A 114 -4.74 -7.20 -0.23
N PHE A 115 -5.55 -7.16 -1.31
CA PHE A 115 -5.10 -6.92 -2.69
C PHE A 115 -4.16 -5.71 -2.81
N PHE A 116 -4.42 -4.65 -2.05
CA PHE A 116 -3.62 -3.44 -2.09
C PHE A 116 -2.15 -3.67 -1.70
N ASN A 117 -1.82 -4.61 -0.80
CA ASN A 117 -0.40 -4.86 -0.45
C ASN A 117 0.36 -5.61 -1.53
N PHE A 118 -0.35 -6.21 -2.49
CA PHE A 118 0.28 -6.83 -3.64
C PHE A 118 0.51 -5.83 -4.78
N MET A 119 -0.20 -4.69 -4.82
CA MET A 119 0.01 -3.66 -5.84
C MET A 119 1.47 -3.16 -5.93
N PRO A 120 2.14 -2.80 -4.81
CA PRO A 120 3.54 -2.35 -4.86
C PRO A 120 4.48 -3.42 -5.42
N ILE A 121 4.20 -4.70 -5.15
CA ILE A 121 5.00 -5.81 -5.69
C ILE A 121 4.88 -5.81 -7.21
N PHE A 122 3.67 -5.81 -7.75
CA PHE A 122 3.48 -5.89 -9.20
C PHE A 122 3.92 -4.62 -9.94
N LEU A 123 3.86 -3.46 -9.30
CA LEU A 123 4.23 -2.18 -9.91
C LEU A 123 5.74 -1.90 -9.81
N PHE A 124 6.33 -2.02 -8.62
CA PHE A 124 7.71 -1.56 -8.38
C PHE A 124 8.75 -2.67 -8.50
N LEU A 125 8.38 -3.94 -8.31
CA LEU A 125 9.34 -5.04 -8.50
C LEU A 125 9.89 -5.14 -9.93
N PRO A 126 9.07 -5.11 -11.01
CA PRO A 126 9.62 -5.13 -12.37
C PRO A 126 10.47 -3.89 -12.69
N PHE A 127 10.09 -2.71 -12.17
CA PHE A 127 10.90 -1.51 -12.31
C PHE A 127 12.24 -1.62 -11.58
N ALA A 128 12.23 -2.21 -10.38
CA ALA A 128 13.44 -2.43 -9.59
C ALA A 128 14.39 -3.42 -10.28
N LEU A 129 13.86 -4.52 -10.83
CA LEU A 129 14.63 -5.57 -11.48
C LEU A 129 15.12 -5.23 -12.90
N GLY A 130 14.56 -4.18 -13.52
CA GLY A 130 14.99 -3.69 -14.84
C GLY A 130 15.88 -2.47 -14.71
N TYR A 131 15.25 -1.31 -14.50
CA TYR A 131 15.95 -0.02 -14.52
C TYR A 131 16.88 0.17 -13.32
N MET A 132 16.40 -0.06 -12.09
CA MET A 132 17.20 0.22 -10.90
C MET A 132 18.41 -0.70 -10.74
N THR A 133 18.30 -1.96 -11.19
CA THR A 133 19.44 -2.90 -11.24
C THR A 133 20.54 -2.41 -12.16
N ASP A 134 20.18 -1.82 -13.30
CA ASP A 134 21.15 -1.35 -14.29
C ASP A 134 21.86 -0.07 -13.83
N VAL A 135 21.14 0.82 -13.13
CA VAL A 135 21.69 2.11 -12.65
C VAL A 135 22.51 1.96 -11.37
N PHE A 136 22.04 1.17 -10.40
CA PHE A 136 22.60 1.13 -9.04
C PHE A 136 23.15 -0.22 -8.62
N GLY A 137 22.98 -1.27 -9.44
CA GLY A 137 23.33 -2.64 -9.10
C GLY A 137 22.19 -3.38 -8.38
N GLY A 138 22.26 -4.71 -8.41
CA GLY A 138 21.15 -5.55 -7.94
C GLY A 138 20.86 -5.49 -6.45
N PHE A 139 21.87 -5.29 -5.60
CA PHE A 139 21.66 -5.18 -4.16
C PHE A 139 20.96 -3.87 -3.78
N GLN A 140 21.42 -2.75 -4.33
CA GLN A 140 20.83 -1.42 -4.10
C GLN A 140 19.40 -1.35 -4.63
N ALA A 141 19.13 -1.96 -5.80
CA ALA A 141 17.77 -2.06 -6.33
C ALA A 141 16.84 -2.87 -5.42
N PHE A 142 17.33 -3.96 -4.83
CA PHE A 142 16.57 -4.74 -3.85
C PHE A 142 16.27 -3.93 -2.58
N VAL A 143 17.26 -3.21 -2.04
CA VAL A 143 17.08 -2.33 -0.88
C VAL A 143 16.04 -1.25 -1.18
N TRP A 144 16.10 -0.63 -2.36
CA TRP A 144 15.11 0.34 -2.82
C TRP A 144 13.71 -0.25 -2.85
N PHE A 145 13.53 -1.43 -3.47
CA PHE A 145 12.23 -2.11 -3.51
C PHE A 145 11.72 -2.47 -2.10
N ALA A 146 12.59 -3.03 -1.26
CA ALA A 146 12.25 -3.39 0.11
C ALA A 146 11.79 -2.17 0.91
N SER A 147 12.44 -1.01 0.74
CA SER A 147 12.06 0.24 1.40
C SER A 147 10.65 0.68 1.02
N ILE A 148 10.30 0.64 -0.26
CA ILE A 148 8.97 0.98 -0.75
C ILE A 148 7.93 0.00 -0.24
N PHE A 149 8.25 -1.30 -0.28
CA PHE A 149 7.36 -2.34 0.21
C PHE A 149 7.07 -2.18 1.70
N PHE A 150 8.09 -1.97 2.54
CA PHE A 150 7.90 -1.74 3.98
C PHE A 150 7.20 -0.43 4.29
N PHE A 151 7.45 0.61 3.49
CA PHE A 151 6.73 1.88 3.61
C PHE A 151 5.23 1.71 3.34
N ASP A 152 4.87 0.97 2.29
CA ASP A 152 3.47 0.66 1.96
C ASP A 152 2.81 -0.27 3.00
N LEU A 153 3.54 -1.23 3.56
CA LEU A 153 3.07 -2.02 4.71
C LEU A 153 2.82 -1.15 5.95
N THR A 154 3.69 -0.18 6.20
CA THR A 154 3.50 0.79 7.29
C THR A 154 2.25 1.63 7.08
N ILE A 155 1.98 2.05 5.83
CA ILE A 155 0.72 2.71 5.44
C ILE A 155 -0.48 1.80 5.76
N ASN A 156 -0.44 0.52 5.39
CA ASN A 156 -1.51 -0.43 5.66
C ASN A 156 -1.83 -0.53 7.17
N PHE A 157 -0.81 -0.70 8.02
CA PHE A 157 -1.03 -0.81 9.47
C PHE A 157 -1.53 0.50 10.09
N LYS A 158 -0.98 1.65 9.68
CA LYS A 158 -1.46 2.97 10.13
C LYS A 158 -2.91 3.21 9.70
N LEU A 159 -3.29 2.77 8.50
CA LEU A 159 -4.63 2.92 7.99
C LEU A 159 -5.68 2.19 8.84
N ILE A 160 -5.37 1.00 9.35
CA ILE A 160 -6.27 0.27 10.28
C ILE A 160 -6.51 1.09 11.55
N TYR A 161 -5.45 1.69 12.08
CA TYR A 161 -5.54 2.56 13.25
C TYR A 161 -6.39 3.81 12.97
N PHE A 162 -6.11 4.52 11.88
CA PHE A 162 -6.83 5.74 11.51
C PHE A 162 -8.30 5.46 11.22
N LYS A 163 -8.62 4.42 10.43
CA LYS A 163 -10.01 4.03 10.17
C LYS A 163 -10.77 3.76 11.46
N ARG A 164 -10.19 3.00 12.39
CA ARG A 164 -10.82 2.74 13.69
C ARG A 164 -11.06 4.03 14.48
N LYS A 165 -10.08 4.94 14.52
CA LYS A 165 -10.23 6.24 15.20
C LYS A 165 -11.30 7.12 14.56
N PHE A 166 -11.39 7.12 13.24
CA PHE A 166 -12.37 7.93 12.50
C PHE A 166 -13.79 7.37 12.63
N THR A 167 -13.96 6.04 12.65
CA THR A 167 -15.26 5.41 12.94
C THR A 167 -15.75 5.75 14.34
N LEU A 168 -14.86 5.82 15.34
CA LEU A 168 -15.24 6.19 16.71
C LEU A 168 -15.52 7.68 16.86
N ASN A 169 -14.78 8.53 16.13
CA ASN A 169 -14.85 9.98 16.25
C ASN A 169 -14.73 10.64 14.86
N PRO A 170 -15.86 10.85 14.16
CA PRO A 170 -15.86 11.39 12.80
C PRO A 170 -15.21 12.78 12.66
N LYS A 171 -15.13 13.57 13.75
CA LYS A 171 -14.45 14.88 13.77
C LYS A 171 -12.98 14.81 13.34
N PHE A 172 -12.31 13.69 13.58
CA PHE A 172 -10.92 13.50 13.15
C PHE A 172 -10.77 13.43 11.63
N ILE A 173 -11.82 13.06 10.89
CA ILE A 173 -11.81 13.09 9.42
C ILE A 173 -11.66 14.53 8.93
N LEU A 174 -12.42 15.46 9.53
CA LEU A 174 -12.37 16.87 9.15
C LEU A 174 -11.00 17.48 9.49
N LEU A 175 -10.44 17.14 10.66
CA LEU A 175 -9.07 17.53 11.02
C LEU A 175 -8.03 16.98 10.04
N PHE A 176 -8.18 15.71 9.61
CA PHE A 176 -7.27 15.09 8.65
C PHE A 176 -7.33 15.75 7.28
N ILE A 177 -8.54 16.03 6.77
CA ILE A 177 -8.74 16.77 5.51
C ILE A 177 -8.14 18.16 5.61
N PHE A 178 -8.36 18.87 6.72
CA PHE A 178 -7.77 20.18 6.96
C PHE A 178 -6.23 20.13 6.97
N GLY A 179 -5.65 19.14 7.65
CA GLY A 179 -4.20 18.93 7.66
C GLY A 179 -3.63 18.66 6.26
N LEU A 180 -4.30 17.84 5.46
CA LEU A 180 -3.89 17.61 4.07
C LEU A 180 -4.00 18.88 3.23
N ALA A 181 -5.09 19.63 3.34
CA ALA A 181 -5.28 20.88 2.61
C ALA A 181 -4.19 21.91 2.95
N LEU A 182 -3.81 22.01 4.22
CA LEU A 182 -2.73 22.87 4.68
C LEU A 182 -1.38 22.45 4.07
N VAL A 183 -1.06 21.15 4.11
CA VAL A 183 0.17 20.62 3.52
C VAL A 183 0.24 20.88 2.01
N PHE A 184 -0.86 20.67 1.28
CA PHE A 184 -0.93 21.01 -0.15
C PHE A 184 -0.82 22.51 -0.42
N ALA A 185 -1.41 23.35 0.44
CA ALA A 185 -1.27 24.80 0.33
C ALA A 185 0.20 25.22 0.51
N LEU A 186 0.90 24.68 1.51
CA LEU A 186 2.32 24.96 1.74
C LEU A 186 3.22 24.51 0.58
N ASP A 187 2.91 23.37 -0.05
CA ASP A 187 3.60 22.89 -1.25
C ASP A 187 3.36 23.83 -2.44
N LYS A 188 2.12 24.32 -2.62
CA LYS A 188 1.77 25.26 -3.69
C LYS A 188 2.39 26.65 -3.53
N TYR A 189 2.55 27.13 -2.30
CA TYR A 189 3.21 28.41 -2.02
C TYR A 189 4.75 28.30 -1.98
N GLU A 190 5.32 27.14 -2.34
CA GLU A 190 6.76 26.87 -2.37
C GLU A 190 7.48 27.07 -1.01
N ILE A 191 6.72 27.20 0.08
CA ILE A 191 7.26 27.34 1.44
C ILE A 191 7.87 26.00 1.88
N PHE A 192 7.31 24.88 1.42
CA PHE A 192 7.75 23.54 1.79
C PHE A 192 7.47 22.51 0.68
N SER A 193 8.49 22.11 -0.07
CA SER A 193 8.33 21.14 -1.15
C SER A 193 8.31 19.71 -0.64
N ILE A 194 7.15 19.05 -0.69
CA ILE A 194 6.97 17.66 -0.23
C ILE A 194 7.80 16.70 -1.09
N SER A 195 7.90 17.02 -2.38
CA SER A 195 8.75 16.30 -3.35
C SER A 195 10.23 16.23 -2.92
N ASN A 196 10.75 17.29 -2.30
CA ASN A 196 12.16 17.35 -1.91
C ASN A 196 12.48 16.46 -0.70
N ILE A 197 11.51 16.26 0.20
CA ILE A 197 11.65 15.36 1.34
C ILE A 197 11.75 13.92 0.86
N SER A 198 10.86 13.56 -0.08
CA SER A 198 10.87 12.24 -0.70
C SER A 198 12.18 12.00 -1.44
N LEU A 199 12.63 12.98 -2.23
CA LEU A 199 13.92 12.93 -2.91
C LEU A 199 15.08 12.76 -1.93
N TRP A 200 15.11 13.53 -0.84
CA TRP A 200 16.15 13.41 0.18
C TRP A 200 16.19 12.00 0.77
N TYR A 201 15.04 11.41 1.10
CA TYR A 201 14.95 10.05 1.62
C TYR A 201 15.55 9.02 0.65
N PHE A 202 15.16 9.04 -0.62
CA PHE A 202 15.68 8.08 -1.61
C PHE A 202 17.16 8.30 -1.94
N ASN A 203 17.64 9.55 -1.94
CA ASN A 203 19.06 9.84 -2.12
C ASN A 203 19.90 9.28 -0.97
N GLN A 204 19.43 9.41 0.28
CA GLN A 204 20.13 8.81 1.42
C GLN A 204 20.08 7.29 1.38
N LEU A 205 18.96 6.72 0.93
CA LEU A 205 18.84 5.28 0.76
C LEU A 205 19.86 4.72 -0.24
N HIS A 206 20.16 5.47 -1.29
CA HIS A 206 21.18 5.09 -2.26
C HIS A 206 22.61 5.22 -1.70
N ASN A 207 22.90 6.32 -1.00
CA ASN A 207 24.26 6.61 -0.50
C ASN A 207 24.63 5.83 0.77
N GLN A 208 23.70 5.68 1.72
CA GLN A 208 23.90 5.05 3.02
C GLN A 208 22.64 4.31 3.50
N TRP A 209 22.36 3.17 2.89
CA TRP A 209 21.19 2.33 3.17
C TRP A 209 21.04 1.83 4.61
N LEU A 210 22.10 1.82 5.43
CA LEU A 210 22.07 1.25 6.79
C LEU A 210 21.34 2.11 7.83
N TRP A 211 21.22 3.42 7.58
CA TRP A 211 20.72 4.39 8.57
C TRP A 211 19.33 4.96 8.24
N VAL A 212 18.76 4.53 7.10
CA VAL A 212 17.50 5.04 6.52
C VAL A 212 16.40 3.99 6.69
#